data_AF-A0A947ZR99-F1
#
_entry.id   AF-A0A947ZR99-F1
#
_cell.length_a   1.000
_cell.length_b   1.000
_cell.length_c   1.000
_cell.angle_alpha   90.00
_cell.angle_beta   90.00
_cell.angle_gamma   90.00
#
_symmetry.space_group_name_H-M   'P 1'
#
loop_
_entity.id
_entity.type
_entity.pdbx_description
1 polymer ?
#
loop_
_entity_poly.entity_id
_entity_poly.type
_entity_poly.pdbx_seq_one_letter_code
_entity_poly.pdbx_strand_id
1 'polypeptide(L)'
;MNKSLQKGTIAIAISVLMLSIVSIISISIYSLMIQQIRASSQLGHSVVAIYAAESGAERCYLDYRIYGAVTCLYANTTLDNITDATYTFTPPFDGSSPIISVGNYLGTNRRIEINW
;
A
#
# COMPACT_ATOMS: atom_id res chain seq x y z
N MET A 1 -57.72 -14.89 -22.30
CA MET A 1 -56.40 -14.97 -21.62
C MET A 1 -56.60 -15.41 -20.18
N ASN A 2 -55.84 -16.42 -19.72
CA ASN A 2 -56.02 -17.05 -18.42
C ASN A 2 -55.40 -16.17 -17.31
N LYS A 3 -56.23 -15.60 -16.42
CA LYS A 3 -55.81 -14.61 -15.40
C LYS A 3 -54.81 -15.17 -14.38
N SER A 4 -54.79 -16.48 -14.15
CA SER A 4 -53.85 -17.14 -13.23
C SER A 4 -52.41 -17.15 -13.77
N LEU A 5 -52.25 -17.41 -15.07
CA LEU A 5 -50.94 -17.39 -15.74
C LEU A 5 -50.29 -16.01 -15.64
N GLN A 6 -51.09 -14.95 -15.88
CA GLN A 6 -50.61 -13.57 -15.85
C GLN A 6 -50.11 -13.16 -14.45
N LYS A 7 -50.80 -13.59 -13.38
CA LYS A 7 -50.38 -13.33 -12.00
C LYS A 7 -49.09 -14.09 -11.64
N GLY A 8 -48.94 -15.33 -12.09
CA GLY A 8 -47.73 -16.14 -11.89
C GLY A 8 -46.51 -15.53 -12.57
N THR A 9 -46.64 -15.10 -13.83
CA THR A 9 -45.55 -14.43 -14.56
C THR A 9 -45.11 -13.14 -13.88
N ILE A 10 -46.05 -12.33 -13.37
CA ILE A 10 -45.72 -11.08 -12.65
C ILE A 10 -44.98 -11.37 -11.35
N ALA A 11 -45.39 -12.38 -10.58
CA ALA A 11 -44.72 -12.77 -9.34
C ALA A 11 -43.27 -13.25 -9.59
N ILE A 12 -43.05 -13.99 -10.67
CA ILE A 12 -41.70 -14.42 -11.09
C ILE A 12 -40.86 -13.21 -11.50
N ALA A 13 -41.42 -12.27 -12.28
CA ALA A 13 -40.68 -11.07 -12.68
C ALA A 13 -40.25 -10.22 -11.47
N ILE A 14 -41.14 -10.04 -10.48
CA ILE A 14 -40.84 -9.27 -9.26
C ILE A 14 -39.79 -9.99 -8.41
N SER A 15 -39.88 -11.31 -8.26
CA SER A 15 -38.89 -12.07 -7.47
C SER A 15 -37.51 -12.04 -8.12
N VAL A 16 -37.42 -12.16 -9.45
CA VAL A 16 -36.14 -12.00 -10.18
C VAL A 16 -35.57 -10.59 -9.99
N LEU A 17 -36.41 -9.55 -10.01
CA LEU A 17 -35.99 -8.17 -9.78
C LEU A 17 -35.49 -7.95 -8.34
N MET A 18 -36.11 -8.59 -7.36
CA MET A 18 -35.62 -8.54 -5.98
C MET A 18 -34.30 -9.30 -5.82
N LEU A 19 -34.18 -10.47 -6.43
CA LEU A 19 -32.94 -11.26 -6.44
C LEU A 19 -31.78 -10.50 -7.09
N SER A 20 -32.02 -9.76 -8.18
CA SER A 20 -30.98 -8.97 -8.83
C SER A 20 -30.49 -7.82 -7.95
N ILE A 21 -31.41 -7.12 -7.27
CA ILE A 21 -31.06 -6.05 -6.31
C ILE A 21 -30.19 -6.61 -5.17
N VAL A 22 -30.62 -7.70 -4.53
CA VAL A 22 -29.87 -8.32 -3.43
C VAL A 22 -28.48 -8.80 -3.89
N SER A 23 -28.39 -9.33 -5.11
CA SER A 23 -27.12 -9.78 -5.70
C SER A 23 -26.16 -8.61 -5.92
N ILE A 24 -26.64 -7.49 -6.45
CA ILE A 24 -25.82 -6.28 -6.66
C ILE A 24 -25.27 -5.74 -5.34
N ILE A 25 -26.11 -5.69 -4.30
CA ILE A 25 -25.68 -5.26 -2.96
C ILE A 25 -24.60 -6.19 -2.42
N SER A 26 -24.80 -7.50 -2.55
CA SER A 26 -23.85 -8.50 -2.06
C SER A 26 -22.49 -8.36 -2.77
N ILE A 27 -22.47 -8.28 -4.10
CA ILE A 27 -21.23 -8.11 -4.89
C ILE A 27 -20.51 -6.81 -4.51
N SER A 28 -21.26 -5.73 -4.29
CA SER A 28 -20.72 -4.44 -3.86
C SER A 28 -19.98 -4.57 -2.53
N ILE A 29 -20.60 -5.22 -1.53
CA ILE A 29 -19.97 -5.45 -0.22
C ILE A 29 -18.72 -6.32 -0.35
N TYR A 30 -18.76 -7.40 -1.13
CA TYR A 30 -17.59 -8.26 -1.35
C TYR A 30 -16.42 -7.49 -1.98
N SER A 31 -16.68 -6.59 -2.92
CA SER A 31 -15.64 -5.77 -3.54
C SER A 31 -14.91 -4.87 -2.53
N LEU A 32 -15.65 -4.28 -1.58
CA LEU A 32 -15.08 -3.44 -0.52
C LEU A 32 -14.25 -4.28 0.46
N MET A 33 -14.72 -5.47 0.83
CA MET A 33 -14.01 -6.38 1.72
C MET A 33 -12.66 -6.82 1.14
N ILE A 34 -12.62 -7.14 -0.17
CA ILE A 34 -11.36 -7.52 -0.84
C ILE A 34 -10.34 -6.37 -0.80
N GLN A 35 -10.79 -5.13 -0.98
CA GLN A 35 -9.92 -3.95 -0.88
C GLN A 35 -9.39 -3.77 0.55
N GLN A 36 -10.24 -3.94 1.56
CA GLN A 36 -9.83 -3.83 2.97
C GLN A 36 -8.82 -4.90 3.37
N ILE A 37 -8.97 -6.15 2.91
CA ILE A 37 -8.01 -7.23 3.18
C ILE A 37 -6.62 -6.88 2.61
N ARG A 38 -6.57 -6.38 1.37
CA ARG A 38 -5.30 -5.94 0.75
C ARG A 38 -4.67 -4.75 1.47
N ALA A 39 -5.47 -3.80 1.91
CA ALA A 39 -4.97 -2.68 2.70
C ALA A 39 -4.44 -3.16 4.06
N SER A 40 -5.12 -4.10 4.71
CA SER A 40 -4.70 -4.67 6.00
C SER A 40 -3.38 -5.43 5.91
N SER A 41 -3.15 -6.22 4.84
CA SER A 41 -1.86 -6.90 4.65
C SER A 41 -0.72 -5.88 4.46
N GLN A 42 -0.97 -4.80 3.73
CA GLN A 42 0.00 -3.70 3.56
C GLN A 42 0.27 -2.94 4.87
N LEU A 43 -0.65 -2.93 5.83
CA LEU A 43 -0.39 -2.37 7.16
C LEU A 43 0.61 -3.22 7.95
N GLY A 44 0.52 -4.55 7.88
CA GLY A 44 1.50 -5.44 8.51
C GLY A 44 2.91 -5.24 7.92
N HIS A 45 3.01 -5.13 6.60
CA HIS A 45 4.26 -4.86 5.89
C HIS A 45 4.78 -3.42 6.09
N SER A 46 3.92 -2.50 6.52
CA SER A 46 4.28 -1.10 6.76
C SER A 46 5.36 -0.93 7.81
N VAL A 47 5.36 -1.73 8.87
CA VAL A 47 6.33 -1.60 9.96
C VAL A 47 7.73 -1.90 9.45
N VAL A 48 7.88 -2.96 8.66
CA VAL A 48 9.16 -3.34 8.06
C VAL A 48 9.60 -2.31 7.01
N ALA A 49 8.67 -1.80 6.20
CA ALA A 49 8.97 -0.73 5.25
C ALA A 49 9.40 0.58 5.93
N ILE A 50 8.80 0.93 7.07
CA ILE A 50 9.23 2.08 7.90
C ILE A 50 10.63 1.82 8.45
N TYR A 51 10.87 0.64 9.04
CA TYR A 51 12.18 0.28 9.58
C TYR A 51 13.29 0.33 8.52
N ALA A 52 13.00 -0.14 7.29
CA ALA A 52 13.92 -0.03 6.16
C ALA A 52 14.19 1.44 5.79
N ALA A 53 13.14 2.27 5.75
CA ALA A 53 13.27 3.71 5.49
C ALA A 53 14.12 4.42 6.56
N GLU A 54 13.88 4.16 7.84
CA GLU A 54 14.65 4.75 8.96
C GLU A 54 16.12 4.32 8.91
N SER A 55 16.37 3.02 8.73
CA SER A 55 17.72 2.47 8.64
C SER A 55 18.52 3.11 7.48
N GLY A 56 17.87 3.29 6.33
CA GLY A 56 18.47 3.98 5.19
C GLY A 56 18.79 5.45 5.46
N ALA A 57 17.91 6.14 6.18
CA ALA A 57 18.10 7.53 6.55
C ALA A 57 19.24 7.70 7.57
N GLU A 58 19.29 6.86 8.60
CA GLU A 58 20.38 6.87 9.60
C GLU A 58 21.73 6.55 8.99
N ARG A 59 21.79 5.56 8.09
CA ARG A 59 23.03 5.22 7.39
C ARG A 59 23.55 6.38 6.56
N CYS A 60 22.67 7.04 5.81
CA CYS A 60 23.08 8.25 5.08
C CYS A 60 23.52 9.36 6.05
N TYR A 61 22.79 9.59 7.14
CA TYR A 61 23.20 10.61 8.11
C TYR A 61 24.59 10.34 8.71
N LEU A 62 24.91 9.06 8.98
CA LEU A 62 26.24 8.64 9.42
C LEU A 62 27.30 8.92 8.35
N ASP A 63 27.04 8.56 7.09
CA ASP A 63 27.97 8.79 5.99
C ASP A 63 28.20 10.29 5.74
N TYR A 64 27.14 11.10 5.84
CA TYR A 64 27.25 12.57 5.82
C TYR A 64 28.18 13.06 6.93
N ARG A 65 28.06 12.52 8.14
CA ARG A 65 28.88 12.94 9.28
C ARG A 65 30.37 12.57 9.13
N ILE A 66 30.67 11.44 8.49
CA ILE A 66 32.04 10.94 8.34
C ILE A 66 32.72 11.50 7.08
N TYR A 67 32.00 11.52 5.94
CA TYR A 67 32.56 11.78 4.62
C TYR A 67 31.98 13.02 3.92
N GLY A 68 30.90 13.61 4.45
CA GLY A 68 30.16 14.69 3.80
C GLY A 68 29.09 14.21 2.80
N ALA A 69 28.33 15.16 2.26
CA ALA A 69 27.06 14.96 1.54
C ALA A 69 27.08 14.06 0.29
N VAL A 70 28.22 13.92 -0.38
CA VAL A 70 28.32 13.30 -1.71
C VAL A 70 28.21 11.76 -1.66
N THR A 71 28.27 11.17 -0.46
CA THR A 71 28.38 9.71 -0.29
C THR A 71 27.05 8.98 -0.12
N CYS A 72 25.95 9.71 0.10
CA CYS A 72 24.63 9.12 0.25
C CYS A 72 23.93 8.86 -1.10
N LEU A 73 24.43 7.96 -1.93
CA LEU A 73 23.75 7.57 -3.19
C LEU A 73 23.38 6.09 -3.15
N TYR A 74 22.50 5.75 -2.22
CA TYR A 74 22.01 4.38 -2.06
C TYR A 74 20.68 4.20 -2.77
N ALA A 75 20.64 3.32 -3.77
CA ALA A 75 19.42 2.92 -4.44
C ALA A 75 19.19 1.43 -4.26
N ASN A 76 17.98 1.05 -3.84
CA ASN A 76 17.54 -0.33 -3.66
C ASN A 76 18.48 -1.19 -2.82
N THR A 77 19.05 -0.62 -1.76
CA THR A 77 19.95 -1.36 -0.87
C THR A 77 19.12 -2.25 0.03
N THR A 78 19.42 -3.55 0.04
CA THR A 78 18.77 -4.54 0.89
C THR A 78 19.20 -4.37 2.34
N LEU A 79 18.26 -4.56 3.26
CA LEU A 79 18.57 -4.67 4.68
C LEU A 79 19.19 -6.05 4.95
N ASP A 80 20.37 -6.08 5.55
CA ASP A 80 21.23 -7.29 5.63
C ASP A 80 20.52 -8.58 6.06
N ASN A 81 19.54 -8.49 6.97
CA ASN A 81 18.84 -9.65 7.52
C ASN A 81 17.39 -9.82 7.01
N ILE A 82 16.94 -8.97 6.08
CA ILE A 82 15.58 -9.02 5.50
C ILE A 82 15.70 -8.85 3.99
N THR A 83 15.74 -9.98 3.27
CA THR A 83 16.02 -10.03 1.83
C THR A 83 15.04 -9.21 0.98
N ASP A 84 13.79 -9.09 1.41
CA ASP A 84 12.73 -8.38 0.68
C ASP A 84 12.54 -6.92 1.14
N ALA A 85 13.31 -6.47 2.13
CA ALA A 85 13.27 -5.09 2.60
C ALA A 85 14.41 -4.30 1.95
N THR A 86 14.07 -3.31 1.16
CA THR A 86 15.03 -2.40 0.54
C THR A 86 14.78 -0.97 0.95
N TYR A 87 15.81 -0.15 0.88
CA TYR A 87 15.67 1.29 0.97
C TYR A 87 16.34 1.98 -0.21
N THR A 88 15.74 3.08 -0.62
CA THR A 88 16.27 4.00 -1.61
C THR A 88 16.31 5.37 -1.01
N PHE A 89 17.44 6.01 -1.17
CA PHE A 89 17.71 7.32 -0.65
C PHE A 89 17.91 8.30 -1.81
N THR A 90 17.33 9.49 -1.67
CA THR A 90 17.47 10.57 -2.64
C THR A 90 18.03 11.79 -1.88
N PRO A 91 19.34 12.10 -2.01
CA PRO A 91 19.89 13.30 -1.37
C PRO A 91 19.35 14.57 -2.04
N PRO A 92 19.21 15.67 -1.30
CA PRO A 92 19.41 16.98 -1.89
C PRO A 92 20.90 17.12 -2.28
N PHE A 93 21.16 17.54 -3.52
CA PHE A 93 22.47 17.54 -4.17
C PHE A 93 23.57 18.34 -3.43
N ASP A 94 23.18 19.16 -2.46
CA ASP A 94 24.02 20.06 -1.67
C ASP A 94 24.23 19.58 -0.22
N GLY A 95 23.65 18.43 0.18
CA GLY A 95 23.70 17.96 1.56
C GLY A 95 22.88 18.82 2.54
N SER A 96 21.97 19.64 2.01
CA SER A 96 21.01 20.37 2.82
C SER A 96 19.92 19.45 3.38
N SER A 97 19.08 19.98 4.26
CA SER A 97 17.83 19.33 4.64
C SER A 97 16.78 19.51 3.52
N PRO A 98 15.90 18.53 3.25
CA PRO A 98 15.69 17.29 4.00
C PRO A 98 16.30 16.03 3.36
N ILE A 99 16.71 15.07 4.20
CA ILE A 99 17.04 13.68 3.81
C ILE A 99 15.72 12.97 3.53
N ILE A 100 15.59 12.38 2.34
CA ILE A 100 14.43 11.59 1.95
C ILE A 100 14.86 10.13 1.80
N SER A 101 14.29 9.27 2.62
CA SER A 101 14.49 7.82 2.53
C SER A 101 13.16 7.12 2.27
N VAL A 102 13.16 6.18 1.33
CA VAL A 102 12.00 5.38 0.96
C VAL A 102 12.33 3.90 1.20
N GLY A 103 11.66 3.30 2.16
CA GLY A 103 11.71 1.86 2.40
C GLY A 103 10.63 1.13 1.61
N ASN A 104 10.97 -0.04 1.08
CA ASN A 104 10.09 -0.95 0.38
C ASN A 104 10.15 -2.31 1.05
N TYR A 105 8.99 -2.90 1.34
CA TYR A 105 8.88 -4.30 1.76
C TYR A 105 7.65 -4.94 1.13
N LEU A 106 7.83 -6.01 0.35
CA LEU A 106 6.76 -6.76 -0.32
C LEU A 106 5.77 -5.86 -1.07
N GLY A 107 6.26 -4.82 -1.76
CA GLY A 107 5.45 -3.86 -2.51
C GLY A 107 4.77 -2.77 -1.67
N THR A 108 5.00 -2.75 -0.36
CA THR A 108 4.60 -1.65 0.53
C THR A 108 5.73 -0.64 0.61
N ASN A 109 5.46 0.60 0.17
CA ASN A 109 6.43 1.70 0.21
C ASN A 109 6.11 2.67 1.35
N ARG A 110 7.12 3.07 2.11
CA ARG A 110 7.01 4.08 3.17
C ARG A 110 8.13 5.09 3.03
N ARG A 111 7.77 6.36 3.08
CA ARG A 111 8.70 7.49 2.92
C ARG A 111 8.88 8.17 4.27
N ILE A 112 10.13 8.44 4.61
CA ILE A 112 10.53 9.20 5.79
C ILE A 112 11.34 10.39 5.31
N GLU A 113 11.06 11.52 5.95
CA GLU A 113 11.72 12.79 5.71
C GLU A 113 12.30 13.26 7.03
N ILE A 114 13.60 13.50 7.06
CA ILE A 114 14.28 14.05 8.22
C ILE A 114 14.65 15.48 7.89
N ASN A 115 14.30 16.40 8.78
CA ASN A 115 14.68 17.81 8.72
C ASN A 115 15.49 18.11 9.98
N TRP A 116 16.71 18.61 9.83
CA TRP A 116 17.63 18.95 10.92
C TRP A 116 18.26 20.32 10.73
#